data_AF-A0A397EIS3-F1
#
_entry.id   AF-A0A397EIS3-F1
#
_cell.length_a   1.000
_cell.length_b   1.000
_cell.length_c   1.000
_cell.angle_alpha   90.00
_cell.angle_beta   90.00
_cell.angle_gamma   90.00
#
_symmetry.space_group_name_H-M   'P 1'
#
loop_
_entity.id
_entity.type
_entity.pdbx_description
1 polymer ?
#
loop_
_entity_poly.entity_id
_entity_poly.type
_entity_poly.pdbx_seq_one_letter_code
_entity_poly.pdbx_strand_id
1 'polypeptide(L)'
;MNMTHVQTALFTTHLDTGVKVCDATKSDWNQFVNSEDQELVSRAMMWRDGAIYIVELPSGIHEVMNRRVCFAIAAASGTFGMNLEPHGATFVDALEHIEPDESFGPARNIGAVRPANLAWNEFHTLKIEVGVSRGWALLDPKAILWATFPGVAYI
;
A
#
# COMPACT_ATOMS: atom_id res chain seq x y z
N MET A 1 -2.08 20.73 8.93
CA MET A 1 -1.42 21.01 7.62
C MET A 1 -2.49 21.41 6.60
N ASN A 2 -2.22 22.28 5.63
CA ASN A 2 -3.22 22.63 4.59
C ASN A 2 -3.17 21.62 3.44
N MET A 3 -4.17 20.74 3.35
CA MET A 3 -4.22 19.65 2.37
C MET A 3 -4.29 20.13 0.91
N THR A 4 -4.87 21.30 0.64
CA THR A 4 -4.92 21.87 -0.71
C THR A 4 -3.52 22.26 -1.20
N HIS A 5 -2.67 22.78 -0.30
CA HIS A 5 -1.27 23.08 -0.65
C HIS A 5 -0.46 21.80 -0.86
N VAL A 6 -0.68 20.76 -0.03
CA VAL A 6 -0.03 19.45 -0.20
C VAL A 6 -0.38 18.85 -1.56
N GLN A 7 -1.68 18.83 -1.90
CA GLN A 7 -2.15 18.33 -3.19
C GLN A 7 -1.50 19.09 -4.35
N THR A 8 -1.51 20.43 -4.29
CA THR A 8 -0.89 21.27 -5.32
C THR A 8 0.61 20.97 -5.47
N ALA A 9 1.33 20.82 -4.36
CA ALA A 9 2.75 20.48 -4.39
C ALA A 9 2.98 19.10 -5.03
N LEU A 10 2.22 18.07 -4.66
CA LEU A 10 2.34 16.73 -5.24
C LEU A 10 2.12 16.70 -6.76
N PHE A 11 1.18 17.49 -7.30
CA PHE A 11 0.92 17.51 -8.75
C PHE A 11 1.89 18.37 -9.57
N THR A 12 2.55 19.35 -8.95
CA THR A 12 3.44 20.29 -9.66
C THR A 12 4.91 19.87 -9.64
N THR A 13 5.26 18.98 -8.72
CA THR A 13 6.62 18.54 -8.52
C THR A 13 6.85 17.25 -9.32
N HIS A 14 7.04 17.42 -10.64
CA HIS A 14 6.98 16.36 -11.66
C HIS A 14 7.96 15.18 -11.51
N LEU A 15 8.75 15.10 -10.44
CA LEU A 15 9.71 14.03 -10.12
C LEU A 15 9.88 13.80 -8.61
N ASP A 16 9.04 14.36 -7.76
CA ASP A 16 9.50 14.74 -6.41
C ASP A 16 9.18 13.74 -5.31
N THR A 17 10.04 13.86 -4.32
CA THR A 17 10.23 13.07 -3.14
C THR A 17 9.02 13.09 -2.18
N GLY A 18 8.03 13.96 -2.40
CA GLY A 18 6.85 14.14 -1.53
C GLY A 18 6.97 15.36 -0.62
N VAL A 19 5.90 15.70 0.09
CA VAL A 19 5.83 16.88 0.95
C VAL A 19 6.27 16.52 2.37
N LYS A 20 7.39 17.09 2.84
CA LYS A 20 7.89 16.84 4.19
C LYS A 20 6.88 17.31 5.25
N VAL A 21 6.59 16.44 6.20
CA VAL A 21 5.73 16.71 7.36
C VAL A 21 6.56 17.19 8.54
N CYS A 22 7.51 16.37 8.96
CA CYS A 22 8.38 16.62 10.10
C CYS A 22 9.63 15.74 10.03
N ASP A 23 10.64 16.10 10.82
CA ASP A 23 11.69 15.17 11.22
C ASP A 23 11.12 14.18 12.24
N ALA A 24 11.49 12.90 12.10
CA ALA A 24 11.00 11.82 12.94
C ALA A 24 12.01 10.67 12.93
N THR A 25 12.22 10.03 14.08
CA THR A 25 13.02 8.80 14.13
C THR A 25 12.25 7.65 13.49
N LYS A 26 12.96 6.57 13.14
CA LYS A 26 12.30 5.34 12.69
C LYS A 26 11.36 4.77 13.77
N SER A 27 11.69 4.97 15.05
CA SER A 27 10.82 4.56 16.16
C SER A 27 9.52 5.34 16.18
N ASP A 28 9.56 6.64 15.95
CA ASP A 28 8.36 7.48 15.88
C ASP A 28 7.46 7.06 14.72
N TRP A 29 8.06 6.78 13.55
CA TRP A 29 7.33 6.24 12.40
C TRP A 29 6.69 4.88 12.71
N ASN A 30 7.46 3.95 13.30
CA ASN A 30 6.94 2.64 13.67
C ASN A 30 5.78 2.76 14.68
N GLN A 31 5.88 3.66 15.66
CA GLN A 31 4.79 3.91 16.59
C GLN A 31 3.54 4.44 15.87
N PHE A 32 3.71 5.34 14.90
CA PHE A 32 2.62 5.90 14.12
C PHE A 32 1.91 4.84 13.26
N VAL A 33 2.65 4.01 12.51
CA VAL A 33 2.03 3.00 11.63
C VAL A 33 1.33 1.88 12.40
N ASN A 34 1.76 1.59 13.63
CA ASN A 34 1.08 0.64 14.52
C ASN A 34 -0.11 1.25 15.27
N SER A 35 -0.42 2.54 15.07
CA SER A 35 -1.60 3.19 15.64
C SER A 35 -2.81 2.91 14.75
N GLU A 36 -3.92 2.46 15.34
CA GLU A 36 -5.21 2.33 14.66
C GLU A 36 -5.81 3.71 14.32
N ASP A 37 -5.53 4.72 15.15
CA ASP A 37 -6.06 6.08 15.01
C ASP A 37 -5.07 7.00 14.27
N GLN A 38 -4.89 6.77 12.97
CA GLN A 38 -4.05 7.63 12.12
C GLN A 38 -4.86 8.82 11.57
N GLU A 39 -4.34 10.05 11.74
CA GLU A 39 -4.97 11.24 11.15
C GLU A 39 -4.93 11.21 9.62
N LEU A 40 -3.84 10.66 9.05
CA LEU A 40 -3.71 10.34 7.63
C LEU A 40 -3.17 8.92 7.51
N VAL A 41 -3.80 8.11 6.68
CA VAL A 41 -3.43 6.69 6.48
C VAL A 41 -1.95 6.53 6.08
N SER A 42 -1.27 5.55 6.65
CA SER A 42 0.16 5.37 6.47
C SER A 42 0.55 5.06 5.02
N ARG A 43 -0.32 4.41 4.23
CA ARG A 43 -0.12 4.20 2.78
C ARG A 43 0.03 5.49 1.96
N ALA A 44 -0.44 6.63 2.47
CA ALA A 44 -0.27 7.95 1.86
C ALA A 44 1.09 8.60 2.18
N MET A 45 1.88 7.97 3.04
CA MET A 45 3.07 8.55 3.67
C MET A 45 4.30 7.65 3.48
N MET A 46 5.47 8.22 3.70
CA MET A 46 6.74 7.49 3.68
C MET A 46 7.70 8.09 4.69
N TRP A 47 8.31 7.22 5.50
CA TRP A 47 9.49 7.59 6.28
C TRP A 47 10.75 7.32 5.45
N ARG A 48 11.63 8.31 5.36
CA ARG A 48 12.98 8.15 4.83
C ARG A 48 13.91 9.21 5.40
N ASP A 49 15.19 8.85 5.54
CA ASP A 49 16.26 9.77 5.93
C ASP A 49 15.94 10.62 7.17
N GLY A 50 15.26 10.03 8.16
CA GLY A 50 14.91 10.70 9.41
C GLY A 50 13.75 11.68 9.33
N ALA A 51 12.92 11.60 8.28
CA ALA A 51 11.75 12.46 8.12
C ALA A 51 10.55 11.70 7.53
N ILE A 52 9.36 12.20 7.86
CA ILE A 52 8.08 11.71 7.32
C ILE A 52 7.65 12.63 6.18
N TYR A 53 7.19 12.03 5.09
CA TYR A 53 6.69 12.72 3.91
C TYR A 53 5.28 12.24 3.58
N ILE A 54 4.41 13.14 3.12
CA ILE A 54 3.21 12.76 2.38
C ILE A 54 3.63 12.59 0.92
N VAL A 55 3.37 11.41 0.37
CA VAL A 55 3.84 11.02 -0.96
C VAL A 55 2.72 10.86 -1.97
N GLU A 56 1.51 10.55 -1.52
CA GLU A 56 0.29 10.47 -2.33
C GLU A 56 -0.89 10.77 -1.41
N LEU A 57 -1.96 11.39 -1.91
CA LEU A 57 -3.16 11.61 -1.10
C LEU A 57 -4.23 10.58 -1.46
N PRO A 58 -5.02 10.08 -0.50
CA PRO A 58 -6.19 9.23 -0.75
C PRO A 58 -7.33 10.06 -1.35
N SER A 59 -7.09 10.65 -2.52
CA SER A 59 -8.02 11.50 -3.24
C SER A 59 -9.16 10.68 -3.84
N GLY A 60 -10.25 11.34 -4.21
CA GLY A 60 -11.37 10.64 -4.86
C GLY A 60 -10.97 9.88 -6.13
N ILE A 61 -10.00 10.40 -6.89
CA ILE A 61 -9.47 9.69 -8.07
C ILE A 61 -8.69 8.45 -7.66
N HIS A 62 -7.83 8.58 -6.63
CA HIS A 62 -7.05 7.46 -6.10
C HIS A 62 -7.95 6.31 -5.66
N GLU A 63 -8.94 6.60 -4.83
CA GLU A 63 -9.86 5.58 -4.31
C GLU A 63 -10.75 4.99 -5.40
N VAL A 64 -11.16 5.78 -6.40
CA VAL A 64 -11.89 5.27 -7.55
C VAL A 64 -11.03 4.32 -8.38
N MET A 65 -9.77 4.67 -8.66
CA MET A 65 -8.86 3.80 -9.41
C MET A 65 -8.61 2.50 -8.66
N ASN A 66 -8.29 2.59 -7.37
CA ASN A 66 -8.08 1.43 -6.51
C ASN A 66 -9.28 0.47 -6.54
N ARG A 67 -10.49 1.00 -6.33
CA ARG A 67 -11.73 0.20 -6.36
C ARG A 67 -12.02 -0.41 -7.74
N ARG A 68 -11.72 0.31 -8.83
CA ARG A 68 -11.93 -0.19 -10.19
C ARG A 68 -10.99 -1.34 -10.52
N VAL A 69 -9.72 -1.24 -10.12
CA VAL A 69 -8.75 -2.33 -10.26
C VAL A 69 -9.19 -3.53 -9.44
N CYS A 70 -9.61 -3.31 -8.19
CA CYS A 70 -10.12 -4.37 -7.32
C CYS A 70 -11.28 -5.13 -7.98
N PHE A 71 -12.30 -4.43 -8.51
CA PHE A 71 -13.41 -5.06 -9.21
C PHE A 71 -13.03 -5.76 -10.51
N ALA A 72 -12.06 -5.21 -11.26
CA ALA A 72 -11.59 -5.83 -12.50
C ALA A 72 -10.88 -7.16 -12.21
N ILE A 73 -9.99 -7.18 -11.21
CA ILE A 73 -9.33 -8.40 -10.74
C ILE A 73 -10.39 -9.38 -10.24
N ALA A 74 -11.33 -8.93 -9.43
CA ALA A 74 -12.34 -9.79 -8.86
C ALA A 74 -13.20 -10.44 -9.96
N ALA A 75 -13.63 -9.67 -10.96
CA ALA A 75 -14.36 -10.22 -12.11
C ALA A 75 -13.52 -11.22 -12.92
N ALA A 76 -12.26 -10.89 -13.21
CA ALA A 76 -11.38 -11.73 -14.04
C ALA A 76 -10.98 -13.05 -13.35
N SER A 77 -10.82 -13.03 -12.03
CA SER A 77 -10.47 -14.20 -11.22
C SER A 77 -11.69 -14.96 -10.69
N GLY A 78 -12.91 -14.47 -10.94
CA GLY A 78 -14.14 -15.04 -10.36
C GLY A 78 -14.25 -14.85 -8.83
N THR A 79 -13.60 -13.83 -8.28
CA THR A 79 -13.49 -13.60 -6.84
C THR A 79 -14.79 -13.13 -6.21
N PHE A 80 -15.32 -14.01 -5.35
CA PHE A 80 -15.85 -13.83 -3.99
C PHE A 80 -15.69 -15.20 -3.28
N GLY A 81 -14.46 -15.74 -3.23
CA GLY A 81 -14.15 -17.06 -2.64
C GLY A 81 -13.86 -18.22 -3.61
N MET A 82 -13.57 -17.95 -4.89
CA MET A 82 -13.27 -19.00 -5.88
C MET A 82 -11.79 -19.15 -6.23
N ASN A 83 -10.99 -18.07 -6.23
CA ASN A 83 -9.57 -18.12 -6.60
C ASN A 83 -8.73 -17.16 -5.76
N LEU A 84 -9.09 -15.88 -5.79
CA LEU A 84 -8.50 -14.85 -4.92
C LEU A 84 -9.57 -14.32 -3.96
N GLU A 85 -9.13 -13.65 -2.90
CA GLU A 85 -9.95 -12.90 -1.94
C GLU A 85 -9.28 -11.53 -1.73
N PRO A 86 -10.05 -10.42 -1.74
CA PRO A 86 -9.51 -9.09 -1.46
C PRO A 86 -9.25 -8.91 0.05
N HIS A 87 -8.16 -8.22 0.38
CA HIS A 87 -7.73 -7.93 1.75
C HIS A 87 -7.51 -6.44 2.00
N GLY A 88 -7.83 -5.57 1.06
CA GLY A 88 -7.68 -4.13 1.17
C GLY A 88 -6.22 -3.73 1.41
N ALA A 89 -6.08 -2.65 2.18
CA ALA A 89 -4.80 -2.11 2.63
C ALA A 89 -4.21 -2.88 3.83
N THR A 90 -4.53 -4.17 4.03
CA THR A 90 -3.99 -4.95 5.16
C THR A 90 -2.47 -4.92 5.13
N PHE A 91 -1.89 -4.39 6.21
CA PHE A 91 -0.45 -4.28 6.38
C PHE A 91 0.19 -5.66 6.57
N VAL A 92 1.51 -5.67 6.47
CA VAL A 92 2.32 -6.86 6.74
C VAL A 92 3.25 -6.57 7.91
N ASP A 93 3.04 -7.25 9.04
CA ASP A 93 3.85 -7.06 10.24
C ASP A 93 5.34 -7.35 10.02
N ALA A 94 5.63 -8.37 9.20
CA ALA A 94 7.00 -8.75 8.86
C ALA A 94 7.74 -7.73 7.96
N LEU A 95 7.04 -6.75 7.38
CA LEU A 95 7.60 -5.71 6.51
C LEU A 95 7.26 -4.31 7.04
N GLU A 96 7.65 -4.03 8.29
CA GLU A 96 7.55 -2.68 8.88
C GLU A 96 6.16 -2.04 8.75
N HIS A 97 5.12 -2.87 8.80
CA HIS A 97 3.73 -2.43 8.74
C HIS A 97 3.38 -1.64 7.46
N ILE A 98 4.05 -1.95 6.35
CA ILE A 98 3.73 -1.33 5.07
C ILE A 98 2.32 -1.75 4.64
N GLU A 99 1.55 -0.78 4.16
CA GLU A 99 0.19 -0.96 3.65
C GLU A 99 0.17 -0.81 2.12
N PRO A 100 -0.42 -1.75 1.36
CA PRO A 100 -0.70 -1.55 -0.06
C PRO A 100 -1.95 -0.67 -0.25
N ASP A 101 -2.27 -0.29 -1.48
CA ASP A 101 -3.59 0.28 -1.76
C ASP A 101 -4.69 -0.79 -1.76
N GLU A 102 -4.35 -1.98 -2.27
CA GLU A 102 -5.21 -3.16 -2.26
C GLU A 102 -4.32 -4.42 -2.28
N SER A 103 -4.84 -5.53 -1.78
CA SER A 103 -4.11 -6.79 -1.81
C SER A 103 -5.03 -7.99 -1.94
N PHE A 104 -4.51 -9.07 -2.50
CA PHE A 104 -5.26 -10.30 -2.69
C PHE A 104 -4.48 -11.50 -2.19
N GLY A 105 -5.16 -12.39 -1.50
CA GLY A 105 -4.68 -13.71 -1.10
C GLY A 105 -5.46 -14.80 -1.83
N PRO A 106 -4.94 -16.04 -1.87
CA PRO A 106 -5.68 -17.16 -2.41
C PRO A 106 -6.85 -17.53 -1.52
N ALA A 107 -7.97 -17.90 -2.12
CA ALA A 107 -9.12 -18.43 -1.40
C ALA A 107 -8.75 -19.74 -0.67
N ARG A 108 -9.30 -19.97 0.54
CA ARG A 108 -8.89 -21.13 1.37
C ARG A 108 -9.19 -22.49 0.75
N ASN A 109 -10.18 -22.55 -0.12
CA ASN A 109 -10.73 -23.77 -0.73
C ASN A 109 -10.02 -24.20 -2.03
N ILE A 110 -9.06 -23.43 -2.54
CA ILE A 110 -8.40 -23.74 -3.82
C ILE A 110 -7.13 -24.59 -3.70
N GLY A 111 -6.80 -25.04 -2.49
CA GLY A 111 -5.62 -25.87 -2.24
C GLY A 111 -4.30 -25.11 -2.31
N ALA A 112 -4.32 -23.78 -2.12
CA ALA A 112 -3.11 -22.98 -2.05
C ALA A 112 -2.22 -23.43 -0.88
N VAL A 113 -0.90 -23.50 -1.13
CA VAL A 113 0.09 -23.86 -0.11
C VAL A 113 0.62 -22.58 0.52
N ARG A 114 0.17 -22.30 1.74
CA ARG A 114 0.63 -21.16 2.54
C ARG A 114 2.09 -21.37 2.99
N PRO A 115 2.98 -20.36 2.85
CA PRO A 115 4.31 -20.40 3.46
C PRO A 115 4.24 -20.70 4.96
N ALA A 116 5.20 -21.48 5.47
CA ALA A 116 5.17 -21.96 6.85
C ALA A 116 5.18 -20.83 7.90
N ASN A 117 5.80 -19.70 7.55
CA ASN A 117 6.05 -18.55 8.42
C ASN A 117 5.01 -17.44 8.33
N LEU A 118 3.92 -17.60 7.57
CA LEU A 118 2.89 -16.56 7.39
C LEU A 118 1.54 -17.01 7.92
N ALA A 119 0.77 -16.17 8.61
CA ALA A 119 -0.64 -16.46 8.89
C ALA A 119 -1.49 -16.39 7.60
N TRP A 120 -2.67 -17.02 7.59
CA TRP A 120 -3.54 -17.01 6.40
C TRP A 120 -4.02 -15.60 6.02
N ASN A 121 -4.24 -14.73 7.00
CA ASN A 121 -4.60 -13.33 6.80
C ASN A 121 -3.41 -12.45 6.37
N GLU A 122 -2.19 -12.98 6.38
CA GLU A 122 -1.00 -12.30 5.88
C GLU A 122 -0.57 -12.83 4.51
N PHE A 123 -1.08 -14.01 4.10
CA PHE A 123 -0.67 -14.67 2.86
C PHE A 123 -1.32 -14.02 1.63
N HIS A 124 -0.76 -12.87 1.25
CA HIS A 124 -1.14 -12.12 0.06
C HIS A 124 -0.20 -12.45 -1.10
N THR A 125 -0.77 -12.80 -2.26
CA THR A 125 -0.03 -13.17 -3.47
C THR A 125 0.01 -12.05 -4.52
N LEU A 126 -0.87 -11.06 -4.38
CA LEU A 126 -0.95 -9.89 -5.25
C LEU A 126 -1.05 -8.63 -4.39
N LYS A 127 -0.26 -7.62 -4.74
CA LYS A 127 -0.30 -6.27 -4.17
C LYS A 127 -0.69 -5.29 -5.27
N ILE A 128 -1.33 -4.18 -4.91
CA ILE A 128 -1.70 -3.11 -5.82
C ILE A 128 -1.21 -1.79 -5.23
N GLU A 129 -0.60 -0.97 -6.08
CA GLU A 129 -0.18 0.40 -5.79
C GLU A 129 -0.75 1.33 -6.87
N VAL A 130 -1.40 2.40 -6.45
CA VAL A 130 -2.00 3.40 -7.32
C VAL A 130 -1.21 4.70 -7.17
N GLY A 131 -0.58 5.15 -8.24
CA GLY A 131 0.04 6.47 -8.31
C GLY A 131 -0.82 7.43 -9.14
N VAL A 132 -1.45 8.41 -8.49
CA VAL A 132 -2.18 9.49 -9.18
C VAL A 132 -1.26 10.67 -9.41
N SER A 133 -0.53 11.06 -8.36
CA SER A 133 0.53 12.07 -8.44
C SER A 133 1.92 11.44 -8.61
N ARG A 134 2.05 10.13 -8.36
CA ARG A 134 3.30 9.38 -8.48
C ARG A 134 3.39 8.57 -9.77
N GLY A 135 4.48 8.74 -10.52
CA GLY A 135 4.82 7.86 -11.64
C GLY A 135 5.51 6.56 -11.21
N TRP A 136 5.67 5.63 -12.15
CA TRP A 136 6.26 4.30 -11.94
C TRP A 136 7.56 4.31 -11.14
N ALA A 137 8.53 5.15 -11.52
CA ALA A 137 9.83 5.23 -10.83
C ALA A 137 9.73 5.55 -9.34
N LEU A 138 8.66 6.22 -8.89
CA LEU A 138 8.41 6.53 -7.49
C LEU A 138 7.65 5.41 -6.77
N LEU A 139 6.93 4.55 -7.49
CA LEU A 139 6.26 3.37 -6.93
C LEU A 139 7.20 2.17 -6.84
N ASP A 140 8.19 2.08 -7.75
CA ASP A 140 9.15 0.98 -7.83
C ASP A 140 9.82 0.62 -6.49
N PRO A 141 10.25 1.56 -5.62
CA PRO A 141 10.84 1.18 -4.33
C PRO A 141 9.90 0.36 -3.44
N LYS A 142 8.60 0.70 -3.44
CA LYS A 142 7.59 -0.02 -2.66
C LYS A 142 7.27 -1.36 -3.31
N ALA A 143 7.21 -1.41 -4.65
CA ALA A 143 7.07 -2.67 -5.39
C ALA A 143 8.25 -3.63 -5.15
N ILE A 144 9.49 -3.14 -5.20
CA ILE A 144 10.69 -3.93 -4.89
C ILE A 144 10.61 -4.49 -3.47
N LEU A 145 10.12 -3.70 -2.51
CA LEU A 145 9.94 -4.16 -1.13
C LEU A 145 8.86 -5.25 -1.04
N TRP A 146 7.73 -5.10 -1.74
CA TRP A 146 6.72 -6.15 -1.83
C TRP A 146 7.24 -7.45 -2.43
N ALA A 147 8.12 -7.37 -3.43
CA ALA A 147 8.71 -8.54 -4.07
C ALA A 147 9.60 -9.36 -3.12
N THR A 148 9.99 -8.80 -1.96
CA THR A 148 10.71 -9.54 -0.91
C THR A 148 9.78 -10.33 0.01
N PHE A 149 8.47 -10.05 0.00
CA PHE A 149 7.52 -10.70 0.90
C PHE A 149 7.20 -12.13 0.43
N PRO A 150 7.28 -13.15 1.32
CA PRO A 150 6.94 -14.51 0.94
C PRO A 150 5.50 -14.61 0.40
N GLY A 151 5.34 -15.22 -0.76
CA GLY A 151 4.04 -15.45 -1.38
C GLY A 151 3.62 -14.38 -2.39
N VAL A 152 4.17 -13.15 -2.35
CA VAL A 152 3.89 -12.14 -3.38
C VAL A 152 4.47 -12.60 -4.71
N ALA A 153 3.60 -12.81 -5.69
CA ALA A 153 3.95 -13.21 -7.05
C ALA A 153 3.74 -12.08 -8.06
N TYR A 154 2.85 -11.14 -7.74
CA TYR A 154 2.47 -10.02 -8.59
C TYR A 154 2.32 -8.74 -7.78
N ILE A 155 2.70 -7.62 -8.39
CA ILE A 155 2.54 -6.26 -7.90
C ILE A 155 2.00 -5.42 -9.06
#